data_AF-A0A259P906-F1
#
_entry.id   AF-A0A259P906-F1
#
_cell.length_a   1.000
_cell.length_b   1.000
_cell.length_c   1.000
_cell.angle_alpha   90.00
_cell.angle_beta   90.00
_cell.angle_gamma   90.00
#
_symmetry.space_group_name_H-M   'P 1'
#
loop_
_entity.id
_entity.type
_entity.pdbx_description
1 polymer ?
#
loop_
_entity_poly.entity_id
_entity_poly.type
_entity_poly.pdbx_seq_one_letter_code
_entity_poly.pdbx_strand_id
1 'polypeptide(L)'
;DNPAFAPAALHAHFWHSVWSTHSGPLDRPLSMLSFATQVWFTGLAPWPLKLGNVLIHLCNGWLVWLLSRRVLGWLEAGLPAGRRWLVGAETQALLVAAAWLLAPIQLTAVLYVIQRMESLAATFVLLGLLAYWHGRMRLIRGRPHAWGWIWGGLLAGTVLAVLAKETGVMLPAYAFVLEWLVLRGRLATHEAPPSPPPRGGGGREGEGTVMQPFPTPALPAGGEGVVGASGARRAGINPLVPVFLVVLVIPGVLGLAWLLPGVLSGAAYAARPFTLAQRLLTEGRVMVDYLHWTVLPSPNALSLYHDDIRVSTGWLQPWTTAASWALIAGLLGAALGLRRRAPLFALGV
;
A
#
# COMPACT_ATOMS: atom_id res chain seq x y z
N ASP A 1 -32.36 -0.87 6.33
CA ASP A 1 -33.14 -0.79 7.59
C ASP A 1 -32.64 0.26 8.58
N ASN A 2 -31.72 1.17 8.21
CA ASN A 2 -31.36 2.30 9.08
C ASN A 2 -32.35 3.46 8.86
N PRO A 3 -33.19 3.82 9.85
CA PRO A 3 -34.20 4.88 9.69
C PRO A 3 -33.61 6.26 9.49
N ALA A 4 -32.34 6.49 9.89
CA ALA A 4 -31.67 7.78 9.66
C ALA A 4 -31.49 8.10 8.16
N PHE A 5 -31.43 7.06 7.32
CA PHE A 5 -31.34 7.22 5.86
C PHE A 5 -32.71 7.34 5.17
N ALA A 6 -33.83 7.34 5.91
CA ALA A 6 -35.13 7.66 5.34
C ALA A 6 -35.12 9.12 4.84
N PRO A 7 -35.73 9.45 3.69
CA PRO A 7 -35.59 10.77 3.08
C PRO A 7 -35.89 11.94 4.03
N ALA A 8 -37.02 11.91 4.74
CA ALA A 8 -37.38 12.97 5.67
C ALA A 8 -36.39 13.10 6.84
N ALA A 9 -35.94 11.98 7.41
CA ALA A 9 -34.99 11.96 8.53
C ALA A 9 -33.60 12.45 8.10
N LEU A 10 -33.11 12.03 6.92
CA LEU A 10 -31.84 12.45 6.37
C LEU A 10 -31.83 13.97 6.12
N HIS A 11 -32.93 14.52 5.60
CA HIS A 11 -33.06 15.96 5.34
C HIS A 11 -33.08 16.80 6.63
N ALA A 12 -33.77 16.32 7.67
CA ALA A 12 -33.85 17.01 8.95
C ALA A 12 -32.60 16.83 9.82
N HIS A 13 -31.94 15.67 9.73
CA HIS A 13 -30.89 15.23 10.67
C HIS A 13 -29.71 14.58 9.93
N PHE A 14 -29.13 15.28 8.96
CA PHE A 14 -28.03 14.79 8.13
C PHE A 14 -26.85 14.23 8.97
N TRP A 15 -26.37 15.00 9.94
CA TRP A 15 -25.23 14.60 10.77
C TRP A 15 -25.51 13.38 11.66
N HIS A 16 -26.75 13.17 12.08
CA HIS A 16 -27.11 11.96 12.82
C HIS A 16 -26.93 10.72 11.94
N SER A 17 -27.25 10.81 10.65
CA SER A 17 -27.11 9.70 9.71
C SER A 17 -25.66 9.21 9.58
N VAL A 18 -24.69 10.12 9.67
CA VAL A 18 -23.25 9.81 9.60
C VAL A 18 -22.79 8.88 10.73
N TRP A 19 -23.42 8.94 11.91
CA TRP A 19 -23.03 8.18 13.11
C TRP A 19 -24.03 7.07 13.49
N SER A 20 -25.12 6.92 12.74
CA SER A 20 -26.27 6.09 13.11
C SER A 20 -26.14 4.58 12.85
N THR A 21 -25.12 4.15 12.08
CA THR A 21 -25.10 2.79 11.50
C THR A 21 -24.38 1.77 12.38
N HIS A 22 -23.76 2.19 13.49
CA HIS A 22 -23.01 1.32 14.42
C HIS A 22 -22.08 0.32 13.72
N SER A 23 -21.44 0.78 12.63
CA SER A 23 -20.73 -0.08 11.69
C SER A 23 -19.25 -0.14 12.05
N GLY A 24 -18.89 -1.13 12.86
CA GLY A 24 -17.53 -1.32 13.36
C GLY A 24 -17.17 -0.41 14.54
N PRO A 25 -15.94 -0.47 15.07
CA PRO A 25 -15.57 0.20 16.33
C PRO A 25 -15.64 1.72 16.30
N LEU A 26 -15.60 2.33 15.11
CA LEU A 26 -15.57 3.78 14.89
C LEU A 26 -16.76 4.28 14.06
N ASP A 27 -17.78 3.46 13.82
CA ASP A 27 -18.98 3.75 13.01
C ASP A 27 -18.75 4.09 11.53
N ARG A 28 -17.48 4.15 11.08
CA ARG A 28 -17.06 4.43 9.69
C ARG A 28 -17.66 5.73 9.14
N PRO A 29 -17.47 6.88 9.82
CA PRO A 29 -18.16 8.13 9.52
C PRO A 29 -17.84 8.65 8.12
N LEU A 30 -16.64 8.39 7.58
CA LEU A 30 -16.31 8.87 6.24
C LEU A 30 -17.08 8.11 5.15
N SER A 31 -17.27 6.81 5.35
CA SER A 31 -18.13 5.98 4.48
C SER A 31 -19.59 6.39 4.62
N MET A 32 -20.07 6.61 5.84
CA MET A 32 -21.45 7.02 6.08
C MET A 32 -21.74 8.42 5.57
N LEU A 33 -20.78 9.35 5.68
CA LEU A 33 -20.84 10.67 5.06
C LEU A 33 -20.99 10.56 3.55
N SER A 34 -20.15 9.74 2.89
CA SER A 34 -20.25 9.49 1.45
C SER A 34 -21.63 8.95 1.05
N PHE A 35 -22.19 8.00 1.82
CA PHE A 35 -23.55 7.51 1.58
C PHE A 35 -24.60 8.58 1.80
N ALA A 36 -24.58 9.26 2.94
CA ALA A 36 -25.56 10.27 3.32
C ALA A 36 -25.62 11.38 2.27
N THR A 37 -24.46 11.87 1.82
CA THR A 37 -24.38 12.86 0.74
C THR A 37 -24.97 12.32 -0.56
N GLN A 38 -24.69 11.07 -0.95
CA GLN A 38 -25.23 10.55 -2.21
C GLN A 38 -26.75 10.31 -2.13
N VAL A 39 -27.23 9.75 -1.03
CA VAL A 39 -28.66 9.49 -0.79
C VAL A 39 -29.44 10.80 -0.73
N TRP A 40 -28.84 11.87 -0.20
CA TRP A 40 -29.44 13.20 -0.21
C TRP A 40 -29.84 13.65 -1.62
N PHE A 41 -28.98 13.43 -2.62
CA PHE A 41 -29.23 13.87 -4.00
C PHE A 41 -29.98 12.85 -4.85
N THR A 42 -29.76 11.56 -4.63
CA THR A 42 -30.21 10.49 -5.56
C THR A 42 -31.22 9.52 -4.94
N GLY A 43 -31.53 9.69 -3.66
CA GLY A 43 -32.34 8.75 -2.89
C GLY A 43 -31.65 7.39 -2.72
N LEU A 44 -32.46 6.37 -2.42
CA LEU A 44 -31.99 4.99 -2.21
C LEU A 44 -32.01 4.15 -3.49
N ALA A 45 -32.10 4.79 -4.67
CA ALA A 45 -32.09 4.09 -5.94
C ALA A 45 -30.79 3.28 -6.09
N PRO A 46 -30.83 1.97 -6.39
CA PRO A 46 -29.63 1.15 -6.43
C PRO A 46 -28.63 1.56 -7.50
N TRP A 47 -29.10 2.04 -8.65
CA TRP A 47 -28.25 2.36 -9.79
C TRP A 47 -27.29 3.54 -9.51
N PRO A 48 -27.74 4.72 -9.03
CA PRO A 48 -26.83 5.81 -8.65
C PRO A 48 -25.81 5.40 -7.58
N LEU A 49 -26.23 4.62 -6.58
CA LEU A 49 -25.35 4.16 -5.50
C LEU A 49 -24.21 3.27 -6.05
N LYS A 50 -24.54 2.32 -6.94
CA LYS A 50 -23.56 1.47 -7.62
C LYS A 50 -22.66 2.26 -8.56
N LEU A 51 -23.19 3.25 -9.29
CA LEU A 51 -22.38 4.14 -10.12
C LEU A 51 -21.33 4.87 -9.28
N GLY A 52 -21.69 5.37 -8.10
CA GLY A 52 -20.73 5.97 -7.17
C GLY A 52 -19.58 5.02 -6.82
N ASN A 53 -19.89 3.74 -6.58
CA ASN A 53 -18.86 2.74 -6.30
C ASN A 53 -17.96 2.47 -7.51
N VAL A 54 -18.52 2.40 -8.72
CA VAL A 54 -17.76 2.26 -9.97
C VAL A 54 -16.79 3.43 -10.15
N LEU A 55 -17.24 4.67 -9.92
CA LEU A 55 -16.39 5.86 -10.06
C LEU A 55 -15.23 5.85 -9.07
N ILE A 56 -15.48 5.47 -7.81
CA ILE A 56 -14.42 5.32 -6.79
C ILE A 56 -13.45 4.19 -7.19
N HIS A 57 -13.96 3.07 -7.72
CA HIS A 57 -13.13 1.96 -8.20
C HIS A 57 -12.21 2.37 -9.36
N LEU A 58 -12.73 3.11 -10.34
CA LEU A 58 -11.94 3.65 -11.44
C LEU A 58 -10.88 4.65 -10.94
N CYS A 59 -11.22 5.50 -9.97
CA CYS A 59 -10.27 6.39 -9.32
C CYS A 59 -9.13 5.58 -8.65
N ASN A 60 -9.46 4.51 -7.92
CA ASN A 60 -8.47 3.62 -7.33
C ASN A 60 -7.60 2.93 -8.38
N GLY A 61 -8.16 2.46 -9.51
CA GLY A 61 -7.38 1.91 -10.61
C GLY A 61 -6.37 2.90 -11.18
N TRP A 62 -6.75 4.18 -11.31
CA TRP A 62 -5.84 5.25 -11.71
C TRP A 62 -4.73 5.50 -10.66
N LEU A 63 -5.07 5.48 -9.37
CA LEU A 63 -4.09 5.61 -8.29
C LEU A 63 -3.13 4.40 -8.22
N VAL A 64 -3.62 3.18 -8.47
CA VAL A 64 -2.81 1.96 -8.59
C VAL A 64 -1.83 2.09 -9.74
N TRP A 65 -2.27 2.57 -10.92
CA TRP A 65 -1.36 2.85 -12.04
C TRP A 65 -0.30 3.89 -11.65
N LEU A 66 -0.69 4.99 -11.01
CA LEU A 66 0.21 6.05 -10.56
C LEU A 66 1.27 5.58 -9.56
N LEU A 67 0.91 4.69 -8.64
CA LEU A 67 1.86 4.12 -7.69
C LEU A 67 2.76 3.09 -8.39
N SER A 68 2.17 2.21 -9.20
CA SER A 68 2.89 1.16 -9.92
C SER A 68 3.94 1.75 -10.87
N ARG A 69 3.61 2.77 -11.66
CA ARG A 69 4.57 3.42 -12.57
C ARG A 69 5.76 4.03 -11.82
N ARG A 70 5.54 4.54 -10.60
CA ARG A 70 6.59 5.09 -9.74
C ARG A 70 7.51 4.00 -9.21
N VAL A 71 6.94 2.93 -8.68
CA VAL A 71 7.68 1.77 -8.14
C VAL A 71 8.45 1.06 -9.26
N LEU A 72 7.77 0.73 -10.35
CA LEU A 72 8.35 0.02 -11.49
C LEU A 72 9.41 0.88 -12.19
N GLY A 73 9.15 2.17 -12.42
CA GLY A 73 10.12 3.08 -13.01
C GLY A 73 11.38 3.24 -12.14
N TRP A 74 11.22 3.24 -10.80
CA TRP A 74 12.36 3.25 -9.88
C TRP A 74 13.19 1.96 -9.95
N LEU A 75 12.54 0.81 -10.05
CA LEU A 75 13.21 -0.48 -10.16
C LEU A 75 13.92 -0.64 -11.52
N GLU A 76 13.28 -0.23 -12.61
CA GLU A 76 13.87 -0.23 -13.95
C GLU A 76 15.07 0.72 -14.04
N ALA A 77 14.97 1.93 -13.46
CA ALA A 77 16.09 2.87 -13.39
C ALA A 77 17.27 2.36 -12.53
N GLY A 78 17.03 1.36 -11.67
CA GLY A 78 18.05 0.72 -10.85
C GLY A 78 18.77 -0.44 -11.54
N LEU A 79 18.43 -0.79 -12.78
CA LEU A 79 19.09 -1.87 -13.53
C LEU A 79 20.53 -1.48 -13.93
N PRO A 80 21.45 -2.45 -14.05
CA PRO A 80 22.77 -2.21 -14.60
C PRO A 80 22.71 -1.61 -16.02
N ALA A 81 23.71 -0.79 -16.37
CA ALA A 81 23.80 -0.17 -17.69
C ALA A 81 23.67 -1.22 -18.82
N GLY A 82 22.86 -0.90 -19.83
CA GLY A 82 22.59 -1.79 -20.96
C GLY A 82 21.52 -2.86 -20.72
N ARG A 83 21.07 -3.09 -19.47
CA ARG A 83 19.93 -3.97 -19.20
C ARG A 83 18.61 -3.21 -19.23
N ARG A 84 17.59 -3.82 -19.84
CA ARG A 84 16.22 -3.30 -19.91
C ARG A 84 15.25 -4.44 -19.67
N TRP A 85 14.05 -4.13 -19.19
CA TRP A 85 12.98 -5.12 -19.17
C TRP A 85 12.43 -5.35 -20.57
N LEU A 86 11.92 -6.57 -20.80
CA LEU A 86 11.24 -6.92 -22.05
C LEU A 86 9.99 -6.05 -22.26
N VAL A 87 9.25 -5.80 -21.18
CA VAL A 87 8.11 -4.91 -21.12
C VAL A 87 8.49 -3.74 -20.22
N GLY A 88 8.48 -2.52 -20.75
CA GLY A 88 8.90 -1.32 -19.99
C GLY A 88 8.00 -1.04 -18.79
N ALA A 89 8.50 -0.28 -17.81
CA ALA A 89 7.80 -0.03 -16.54
C ALA A 89 6.40 0.60 -16.72
N GLU A 90 6.23 1.49 -17.70
CA GLU A 90 4.94 2.14 -17.95
C GLU A 90 3.88 1.14 -18.43
N THR A 91 4.23 0.29 -19.39
CA THR A 91 3.34 -0.78 -19.87
C THR A 91 3.04 -1.78 -18.76
N GLN A 92 4.04 -2.18 -17.97
CA GLN A 92 3.81 -3.04 -16.81
C GLN A 92 2.87 -2.39 -15.78
N ALA A 93 3.01 -1.09 -15.51
CA ALA A 93 2.12 -0.37 -14.60
C ALA A 93 0.66 -0.35 -15.09
N LEU A 94 0.46 -0.18 -16.40
CA LEU A 94 -0.87 -0.27 -17.02
C LEU A 94 -1.44 -1.68 -16.90
N LEU A 95 -0.62 -2.72 -17.13
CA LEU A 95 -1.03 -4.11 -16.95
C LEU A 95 -1.39 -4.44 -15.51
N VAL A 96 -0.62 -3.95 -14.53
CA VAL A 96 -0.93 -4.10 -13.10
C VAL A 96 -2.25 -3.42 -12.74
N ALA A 97 -2.47 -2.18 -13.22
CA ALA A 97 -3.71 -1.47 -12.96
C ALA A 97 -4.92 -2.13 -13.64
N ALA A 98 -4.76 -2.63 -14.87
CA ALA A 98 -5.80 -3.39 -15.58
C ALA A 98 -6.11 -4.71 -14.86
N ALA A 99 -5.08 -5.45 -14.45
CA ALA A 99 -5.23 -6.68 -13.68
C ALA A 99 -5.96 -6.40 -12.35
N TRP A 100 -5.62 -5.32 -11.65
CA TRP A 100 -6.31 -4.91 -10.43
C TRP A 100 -7.75 -4.50 -10.68
N LEU A 101 -8.03 -3.69 -11.71
CA LEU A 101 -9.38 -3.20 -12.03
C LEU A 101 -10.34 -4.33 -12.40
N LEU A 102 -9.82 -5.35 -13.10
CA LEU A 102 -10.58 -6.47 -13.63
C LEU A 102 -10.51 -7.72 -12.74
N ALA A 103 -9.75 -7.67 -11.64
CA ALA A 103 -9.60 -8.80 -10.73
C ALA A 103 -10.99 -9.20 -10.17
N PRO A 104 -11.39 -10.48 -10.24
CA PRO A 104 -12.72 -10.91 -9.84
C PRO A 104 -13.10 -10.52 -8.41
N ILE A 105 -12.14 -10.55 -7.48
CA ILE A 105 -12.34 -10.16 -6.09
C ILE A 105 -12.87 -8.73 -5.90
N GLN A 106 -12.59 -7.82 -6.84
CA GLN A 106 -13.05 -6.43 -6.80
C GLN A 106 -14.54 -6.26 -7.11
N LEU A 107 -15.19 -7.30 -7.66
CA LEU A 107 -16.61 -7.29 -7.97
C LEU A 107 -17.45 -6.94 -6.73
N THR A 108 -17.06 -7.47 -5.56
CA THR A 108 -17.78 -7.24 -4.29
C THR A 108 -17.69 -5.78 -3.84
N ALA A 109 -16.55 -5.12 -4.05
CA ALA A 109 -16.33 -3.72 -3.70
C ALA A 109 -17.18 -2.75 -4.52
N VAL A 110 -17.59 -3.17 -5.73
CA VAL A 110 -18.38 -2.37 -6.65
C VAL A 110 -19.88 -2.71 -6.57
N LEU A 111 -20.24 -3.99 -6.59
CA LEU A 111 -21.63 -4.44 -6.68
C LEU A 111 -22.38 -4.30 -5.36
N TYR A 112 -21.73 -4.56 -4.23
CA TYR A 112 -22.34 -4.37 -2.93
C TYR A 112 -22.24 -2.91 -2.57
N VAL A 113 -23.39 -2.24 -2.54
CA VAL A 113 -23.50 -0.80 -2.25
C VAL A 113 -22.67 -0.45 -1.02
N ILE A 114 -22.86 -1.20 0.08
CA ILE A 114 -22.18 -0.95 1.36
C ILE A 114 -20.66 -1.11 1.29
N GLN A 115 -20.13 -1.95 0.40
CA GLN A 115 -18.69 -2.22 0.29
C GLN A 115 -17.88 -1.07 -0.30
N ARG A 116 -18.52 0.08 -0.64
CA ARG A 116 -17.80 1.32 -0.97
C ARG A 116 -16.78 1.73 0.09
N MET A 117 -17.03 1.35 1.33
CA MET A 117 -16.12 1.60 2.45
C MET A 117 -14.74 1.03 2.22
N GLU A 118 -14.64 -0.15 1.57
CA GLU A 118 -13.35 -0.73 1.18
C GLU A 118 -12.69 0.12 0.09
N SER A 119 -13.45 0.50 -0.95
CA SER A 119 -12.93 1.33 -2.03
C SER A 119 -12.47 2.70 -1.55
N LEU A 120 -13.20 3.34 -0.63
CA LEU A 120 -12.79 4.61 -0.02
C LEU A 120 -11.54 4.45 0.85
N ALA A 121 -11.47 3.39 1.67
CA ALA A 121 -10.27 3.10 2.44
C ALA A 121 -9.05 2.91 1.51
N ALA A 122 -9.21 2.15 0.42
CA ALA A 122 -8.18 1.98 -0.59
C ALA A 122 -7.75 3.30 -1.24
N THR A 123 -8.68 4.23 -1.50
CA THR A 123 -8.34 5.57 -2.03
C THR A 123 -7.39 6.31 -1.10
N PHE A 124 -7.70 6.37 0.20
CA PHE A 124 -6.86 7.08 1.17
C PHE A 124 -5.53 6.36 1.45
N VAL A 125 -5.53 5.03 1.43
CA VAL A 125 -4.30 4.23 1.47
C VAL A 125 -3.39 4.57 0.29
N LEU A 126 -3.90 4.52 -0.94
CA LEU A 126 -3.11 4.79 -2.15
C LEU A 126 -2.61 6.25 -2.20
N LEU A 127 -3.46 7.22 -1.83
CA LEU A 127 -3.05 8.61 -1.71
C LEU A 127 -1.96 8.82 -0.66
N GLY A 128 -2.08 8.18 0.52
CA GLY A 128 -1.06 8.23 1.56
C GLY A 128 0.25 7.58 1.13
N LEU A 129 0.21 6.46 0.38
CA LEU A 129 1.40 5.83 -0.21
C LEU A 129 2.05 6.71 -1.29
N LEU A 130 1.26 7.39 -2.12
CA LEU A 130 1.77 8.34 -3.11
C LEU A 130 2.42 9.58 -2.44
N ALA A 131 1.81 10.09 -1.37
CA ALA A 131 2.37 11.17 -0.55
C ALA A 131 3.68 10.72 0.14
N TYR A 132 3.68 9.53 0.74
CA TYR A 132 4.87 8.92 1.33
C TYR A 132 5.98 8.78 0.29
N TRP A 133 5.68 8.21 -0.89
CA TRP A 133 6.62 8.09 -2.00
C TRP A 133 7.18 9.46 -2.41
N HIS A 134 6.33 10.47 -2.55
CA HIS A 134 6.76 11.83 -2.88
C HIS A 134 7.74 12.37 -1.82
N GLY A 135 7.41 12.22 -0.53
CA GLY A 135 8.28 12.59 0.58
C GLY A 135 9.62 11.86 0.55
N ARG A 136 9.62 10.56 0.28
CA ARG A 136 10.85 9.75 0.14
C ARG A 136 11.71 10.21 -1.02
N MET A 137 11.11 10.48 -2.18
CA MET A 137 11.80 11.01 -3.35
C MET A 137 12.38 12.42 -3.12
N ARG A 138 11.77 13.22 -2.25
CA ARG A 138 12.35 14.51 -1.80
C ARG A 138 13.50 14.27 -0.82
N LEU A 139 13.34 13.36 0.14
CA LEU A 139 14.37 13.03 1.14
C LEU A 139 15.65 12.53 0.48
N ILE A 140 15.52 11.62 -0.50
CA ILE A 140 16.66 11.07 -1.25
C ILE A 140 17.38 12.16 -2.07
N ARG A 141 16.63 13.16 -2.56
CA ARG A 141 17.20 14.28 -3.32
C ARG A 141 17.63 15.47 -2.45
N GLY A 142 17.63 15.32 -1.12
CA GLY A 142 17.97 16.41 -0.20
C GLY A 142 17.03 17.62 -0.27
N ARG A 143 15.78 17.45 -0.73
CA ARG A 143 14.82 18.56 -0.90
C ARG A 143 14.06 18.84 0.40
N PRO A 144 13.73 20.12 0.69
CA PRO A 144 12.99 20.49 1.90
C PRO A 144 11.56 19.95 1.86
N HIS A 145 10.90 19.95 3.02
CA HIS A 145 9.52 19.46 3.23
C HIS A 145 9.31 17.96 3.02
N ALA A 146 10.38 17.17 2.85
CA ALA A 146 10.29 15.71 2.71
C ALA A 146 9.55 15.04 3.87
N TRP A 147 9.88 15.44 5.10
CA TRP A 147 9.27 14.89 6.31
C TRP A 147 7.79 15.22 6.46
N GLY A 148 7.36 16.40 6.02
CA GLY A 148 5.94 16.78 6.02
C GLY A 148 5.10 15.84 5.14
N TRP A 149 5.62 15.48 3.97
CA TRP A 149 4.97 14.50 3.09
C TRP A 149 4.98 13.08 3.66
N ILE A 150 6.08 12.66 4.30
CA ILE A 150 6.19 11.34 4.93
C ILE A 150 5.17 11.21 6.07
N TRP A 151 5.20 12.12 7.04
CA TRP A 151 4.31 12.09 8.19
C TRP A 151 2.86 12.39 7.81
N GLY A 152 2.62 13.40 6.96
CA GLY A 152 1.28 13.74 6.49
C GLY A 152 0.65 12.59 5.71
N GLY A 153 1.39 11.95 4.81
CA GLY A 153 0.91 10.80 4.05
C GLY A 153 0.58 9.59 4.93
N LEU A 154 1.44 9.28 5.90
CA LEU A 154 1.22 8.15 6.81
C LEU A 154 0.09 8.43 7.80
N LEU A 155 0.10 9.57 8.50
CA LEU A 155 -0.87 9.87 9.55
C LEU A 155 -2.25 10.23 8.98
N ALA A 156 -2.32 11.25 8.10
CA ALA A 156 -3.60 11.68 7.56
C ALA A 156 -4.21 10.60 6.65
N GLY A 157 -3.38 9.92 5.85
CA GLY A 157 -3.83 8.79 5.03
C GLY A 157 -4.41 7.66 5.87
N THR A 158 -3.73 7.25 6.96
CA THR A 158 -4.21 6.19 7.85
C THR A 158 -5.51 6.59 8.54
N VAL A 159 -5.58 7.81 9.10
CA VAL A 159 -6.79 8.29 9.78
C VAL A 159 -7.97 8.32 8.82
N LEU A 160 -7.83 8.93 7.64
CA LEU A 160 -8.93 8.99 6.67
C LEU A 160 -9.33 7.60 6.18
N ALA A 161 -8.36 6.71 5.93
CA ALA A 161 -8.65 5.33 5.53
C ALA A 161 -9.41 4.57 6.63
N VAL A 162 -8.98 4.67 7.90
CA VAL A 162 -9.63 4.02 9.06
C VAL A 162 -11.05 4.55 9.29
N LEU A 163 -11.27 5.85 9.11
CA LEU A 163 -12.61 6.46 9.19
C LEU A 163 -13.53 5.98 8.06
N ALA A 164 -12.99 5.46 6.96
CA ALA A 164 -13.76 4.78 5.93
C ALA A 164 -13.96 3.29 6.28
N LYS A 165 -12.88 2.59 6.65
CA LYS A 165 -12.86 1.18 7.06
C LYS A 165 -11.60 0.84 7.85
N GLU A 166 -11.72 -0.05 8.82
CA GLU A 166 -10.64 -0.43 9.74
C GLU A 166 -9.41 -1.02 9.02
N THR A 167 -9.60 -1.64 7.85
CA THR A 167 -8.52 -2.15 7.00
C THR A 167 -7.52 -1.05 6.58
N GLY A 168 -7.93 0.22 6.61
CA GLY A 168 -7.06 1.38 6.37
C GLY A 168 -5.86 1.49 7.31
N VAL A 169 -5.90 0.83 8.47
CA VAL A 169 -4.78 0.78 9.43
C VAL A 169 -3.51 0.18 8.84
N MET A 170 -3.62 -0.56 7.73
CA MET A 170 -2.49 -1.23 7.06
C MET A 170 -1.60 -0.29 6.24
N LEU A 171 -1.96 0.99 6.05
CA LEU A 171 -1.18 1.94 5.25
C LEU A 171 0.31 2.00 5.68
N PRO A 172 0.65 2.15 6.98
CA PRO A 172 2.05 2.16 7.40
C PRO A 172 2.80 0.85 7.13
N ALA A 173 2.09 -0.29 7.18
CA ALA A 173 2.66 -1.59 6.84
C ALA A 173 2.99 -1.68 5.34
N TYR A 174 2.10 -1.21 4.47
CA TYR A 174 2.38 -1.13 3.02
C TYR A 174 3.54 -0.18 2.70
N ALA A 175 3.62 0.96 3.38
CA ALA A 175 4.75 1.88 3.26
C ALA A 175 6.07 1.24 3.74
N PHE A 176 6.02 0.44 4.81
CA PHE A 176 7.16 -0.31 5.30
C PHE A 176 7.63 -1.36 4.28
N VAL A 177 6.71 -2.10 3.65
CA VAL A 177 7.04 -3.06 2.58
C VAL A 177 7.71 -2.37 1.40
N LEU A 178 7.20 -1.20 0.97
CA LEU A 178 7.85 -0.38 -0.05
C LEU A 178 9.27 0.04 0.37
N GLU A 179 9.44 0.49 1.62
CA GLU A 179 10.76 0.88 2.12
C GLU A 179 11.72 -0.31 2.17
N TRP A 180 11.24 -1.48 2.61
CA TRP A 180 12.06 -2.66 2.79
C TRP A 180 12.50 -3.30 1.47
N LEU A 181 11.56 -3.46 0.53
CA LEU A 181 11.81 -4.18 -0.73
C LEU A 181 12.34 -3.27 -1.84
N VAL A 182 11.81 -2.04 -1.96
CA VAL A 182 12.03 -1.14 -3.10
C VAL A 182 13.07 -0.06 -2.80
N LEU A 183 12.85 0.73 -1.74
CA LEU A 183 13.68 1.92 -1.46
C LEU A 183 14.94 1.59 -0.63
N ARG A 184 14.92 0.48 0.09
CA ARG A 184 16.03 -0.12 0.86
C ARG A 184 16.72 0.87 1.80
N GLY A 185 15.97 1.77 2.43
CA GLY A 185 16.52 2.73 3.38
C GLY A 185 17.40 3.81 2.75
N ARG A 186 17.37 4.00 1.42
CA ARG A 186 18.26 4.98 0.75
C ARG A 186 18.01 6.40 1.27
N LEU A 187 19.10 7.08 1.60
CA LEU A 187 19.14 8.48 2.02
C LEU A 187 19.90 9.32 0.98
N ALA A 188 19.83 10.64 1.09
CA ALA A 188 20.61 11.52 0.23
C ALA A 188 22.11 11.20 0.34
N THR A 189 22.76 11.03 -0.80
CA THR A 189 24.22 11.02 -0.88
C THR A 189 24.68 12.47 -0.77
N HIS A 190 25.39 12.81 0.31
CA HIS A 190 26.21 14.01 0.31
C HIS A 190 27.36 13.78 -0.67
N GLU A 191 27.12 14.02 -1.96
CA GLU A 191 28.23 14.41 -2.83
C GLU A 191 28.61 15.82 -2.42
N ALA A 192 29.85 15.98 -1.93
CA ALA A 192 30.42 17.30 -1.75
C ALA A 192 30.31 18.05 -3.08
N PRO A 193 29.95 19.34 -3.09
CA PRO A 193 29.98 20.12 -4.32
C PRO A 193 31.37 19.96 -4.96
N PRO A 194 31.46 19.85 -6.30
CA PRO A 194 32.74 19.74 -6.97
C PRO A 194 33.63 20.87 -6.48
N SER A 195 34.81 20.52 -5.96
CA SER A 195 35.80 21.49 -5.51
C SER A 195 36.00 22.51 -6.63
N PRO A 196 35.98 23.82 -6.33
CA PRO A 196 36.22 24.83 -7.35
C PRO A 196 37.55 24.48 -8.05
N PRO A 197 37.63 24.64 -9.38
CA PRO A 197 38.88 24.39 -10.09
C PRO A 197 40.01 25.17 -9.39
N PRO A 198 41.22 24.58 -9.26
CA PRO A 198 42.33 25.27 -8.62
C PRO A 198 42.48 26.63 -9.27
N ARG A 199 42.45 27.71 -8.46
CA ARG A 199 42.76 29.05 -8.93
C ARG A 199 44.20 29.03 -9.43
N GLY A 200 44.39 28.80 -10.73
CA GLY A 200 45.66 28.94 -11.39
C GLY A 200 46.16 30.36 -11.18
N GLY A 201 47.29 30.49 -10.48
CA GLY A 201 47.99 31.75 -10.36
C GLY A 201 48.59 32.17 -11.70
N GLY A 202 48.41 33.45 -12.04
CA GLY A 202 49.32 34.26 -12.83
C GLY A 202 49.65 33.82 -14.26
N GLY A 203 49.16 34.58 -15.25
CA GLY A 203 49.71 34.61 -16.60
C GLY A 203 48.86 35.46 -17.54
N ARG A 204 49.37 36.63 -17.93
CA ARG A 204 48.83 37.51 -18.98
C ARG A 204 49.08 36.90 -20.37
N GLU A 205 48.44 37.51 -21.37
CA GLU A 205 48.56 37.31 -22.84
C GLU A 205 47.69 36.15 -23.35
N GLY A 206 46.89 36.22 -24.40
CA GLY A 206 46.64 37.19 -25.47
C GLY A 206 45.66 36.51 -26.46
N GLU A 207 44.78 37.29 -27.08
CA GLU A 207 44.03 37.06 -28.34
C GLU A 207 43.36 35.69 -28.65
N GLY A 208 42.07 35.75 -29.04
CA GLY A 208 41.42 34.71 -29.82
C GLY A 208 39.99 34.38 -29.39
N THR A 209 39.02 35.18 -29.85
CA THR A 209 37.59 34.84 -29.76
C THR A 209 37.29 33.64 -30.65
N VAL A 210 37.24 32.44 -30.07
CA VAL A 210 36.63 31.26 -30.69
C VAL A 210 35.37 30.90 -29.91
N MET A 211 34.24 30.99 -30.59
CA MET A 211 32.92 30.62 -30.07
C MET A 211 32.88 29.09 -29.84
N GLN A 212 32.98 28.67 -28.58
CA GLN A 212 32.81 27.28 -28.16
C GLN A 212 31.32 26.91 -28.19
N PRO A 213 30.90 25.76 -28.75
CA PRO A 213 29.54 25.30 -28.60
C PRO A 213 29.29 24.86 -27.15
N PHE A 214 28.07 25.08 -26.67
CA PHE A 214 27.58 24.71 -25.33
C PHE A 214 28.04 23.30 -24.90
N PRO A 215 28.56 23.11 -23.68
CA PRO A 215 28.80 21.78 -23.16
C PRO A 215 27.47 21.12 -22.79
N THR A 216 27.11 20.07 -23.52
CA THR A 216 26.10 19.08 -23.14
C THR A 216 26.47 18.47 -21.78
N PRO A 217 25.54 18.32 -20.81
CA PRO A 217 25.89 17.69 -19.54
C PRO A 217 26.16 16.19 -19.79
N ALA A 218 27.43 15.80 -19.72
CA ALA A 218 27.84 14.42 -19.71
C ALA A 218 27.40 13.77 -18.39
N LEU A 219 26.59 12.71 -18.48
CA LEU A 219 26.39 11.77 -17.36
C LEU A 219 27.73 11.09 -17.07
N PRO A 220 28.10 10.87 -15.80
CA PRO A 220 29.39 10.29 -15.47
C PRO A 220 29.48 8.86 -16.02
N ALA A 221 30.48 8.65 -16.88
CA ALA A 221 30.89 7.36 -17.36
C ALA A 221 31.37 6.50 -16.18
N GLY A 222 30.95 5.24 -16.16
CA GLY A 222 31.44 4.26 -15.21
C GLY A 222 32.93 4.04 -15.38
N GLY A 223 33.69 4.40 -14.35
CA GLY A 223 35.10 4.05 -14.19
C GLY A 223 35.25 3.24 -12.91
N GLU A 224 35.60 1.96 -13.08
CA GLU A 224 36.17 1.16 -12.01
C GLU A 224 37.57 1.72 -11.69
N GLY A 225 37.80 2.11 -10.43
CA GLY A 225 39.06 2.65 -9.95
C GLY A 225 39.12 2.65 -8.43
N VAL A 226 40.08 1.92 -7.90
CA VAL A 226 40.25 1.51 -6.50
C VAL A 226 40.87 2.64 -5.64
N VAL A 227 40.64 2.54 -4.32
CA VAL A 227 41.40 3.09 -3.18
C VAL A 227 40.89 4.39 -2.56
N GLY A 228 40.58 4.33 -1.26
CA GLY A 228 40.52 5.50 -0.39
C GLY A 228 39.69 5.27 0.87
N ALA A 229 40.25 4.60 1.86
CA ALA A 229 39.72 4.63 3.21
C ALA A 229 39.74 6.08 3.74
N SER A 230 38.61 6.77 3.73
CA SER A 230 38.43 8.01 4.50
C SER A 230 36.96 8.22 4.87
N GLY A 231 36.73 8.48 6.16
CA GLY A 231 35.43 8.76 6.73
C GLY A 231 34.71 7.52 7.23
N ALA A 232 35.09 7.05 8.42
CA ALA A 232 34.22 6.21 9.23
C ALA A 232 32.85 6.92 9.36
N ARG A 233 31.87 6.48 8.55
CA ARG A 233 30.49 6.94 8.65
C ARG A 233 30.06 6.65 10.08
N ARG A 234 29.73 7.69 10.85
CA ARG A 234 28.97 7.48 12.10
C ARG A 234 27.74 6.67 11.69
N ALA A 235 27.67 5.42 12.14
CA ALA A 235 26.55 4.53 11.90
C ALA A 235 25.35 5.03 12.71
N GLY A 236 24.78 6.17 12.30
CA GLY A 236 23.54 6.68 12.84
C GLY A 236 22.39 5.77 12.43
N ILE A 237 21.42 5.60 13.32
CA ILE A 237 20.18 4.90 13.04
C ILE A 237 19.51 5.57 11.83
N ASN A 238 19.02 4.78 10.88
CA ASN A 238 18.28 5.31 9.74
C ASN A 238 17.08 6.14 10.26
N PRO A 239 16.92 7.41 9.83
CA PRO A 239 15.89 8.29 10.38
C PRO A 239 14.46 7.84 10.09
N LEU A 240 14.26 6.83 9.24
CA LEU A 240 12.96 6.19 9.00
C LEU A 240 12.59 5.16 10.08
N VAL A 241 13.54 4.64 10.84
CA VAL A 241 13.26 3.66 11.90
C VAL A 241 12.32 4.25 12.96
N PRO A 242 12.58 5.45 13.53
CA PRO A 242 11.63 6.09 14.45
C PRO A 242 10.24 6.31 13.86
N VAL A 243 10.16 6.62 12.55
CA VAL A 243 8.87 6.80 11.87
C VAL A 243 8.04 5.53 11.97
N PHE A 244 8.59 4.39 11.52
CA PHE A 244 7.88 3.11 11.55
C PHE A 244 7.67 2.56 12.97
N LEU A 245 8.54 2.89 13.92
CA LEU A 245 8.27 2.58 15.33
C LEU A 245 6.98 3.26 15.80
N VAL A 246 6.81 4.56 15.49
CA VAL A 246 5.66 5.35 15.91
C VAL A 246 4.38 5.00 15.15
N VAL A 247 4.44 4.83 13.83
CA VAL A 247 3.21 4.64 13.02
C VAL A 247 2.78 3.19 12.84
N LEU A 248 3.68 2.23 13.07
CA LEU A 248 3.41 0.81 12.81
C LEU A 248 3.63 -0.07 14.03
N VAL A 249 4.83 -0.06 14.61
CA VAL A 249 5.19 -1.03 15.67
C VAL A 249 4.46 -0.72 16.97
N ILE A 250 4.53 0.50 17.48
CA ILE A 250 3.90 0.87 18.75
C ILE A 250 2.37 0.67 18.66
N PRO A 251 1.64 1.23 17.67
CA PRO A 251 0.21 0.99 17.54
C PRO A 251 -0.15 -0.48 17.35
N GLY A 252 0.65 -1.23 16.58
CA GLY A 252 0.44 -2.66 16.36
C GLY A 252 0.60 -3.47 17.65
N VAL A 253 1.61 -3.19 18.46
CA VAL A 253 1.82 -3.84 19.77
C VAL A 253 0.71 -3.48 20.74
N LEU A 254 0.33 -2.21 20.83
CA LEU A 254 -0.76 -1.77 21.69
C LEU A 254 -2.11 -2.38 21.28
N GLY A 255 -2.40 -2.40 19.98
CA GLY A 255 -3.61 -3.03 19.44
C GLY A 255 -3.64 -4.53 19.72
N LEU A 256 -2.52 -5.23 19.55
CA LEU A 256 -2.42 -6.64 19.88
C LEU A 256 -2.60 -6.88 21.39
N ALA A 257 -1.93 -6.11 22.24
CA ALA A 257 -2.05 -6.23 23.69
C ALA A 257 -3.50 -5.99 24.17
N TRP A 258 -4.23 -5.10 23.50
CA TRP A 258 -5.64 -4.81 23.79
C TRP A 258 -6.59 -5.92 23.34
N LEU A 259 -6.41 -6.44 22.12
CA LEU A 259 -7.33 -7.43 21.52
C LEU A 259 -7.07 -8.87 22.00
N LEU A 260 -5.81 -9.22 22.27
CA LEU A 260 -5.39 -10.59 22.55
C LEU A 260 -6.13 -11.23 23.75
N PRO A 261 -6.34 -10.54 24.90
CA PRO A 261 -7.09 -11.13 26.02
C PRO A 261 -8.52 -11.53 25.65
N GLY A 262 -9.21 -10.69 24.87
CA GLY A 262 -10.57 -10.98 24.42
C GLY A 262 -10.62 -12.16 23.46
N VAL A 263 -9.69 -12.24 22.51
CA VAL A 263 -9.60 -13.35 21.54
C VAL A 263 -9.24 -14.67 22.21
N LEU A 264 -8.38 -14.65 23.22
CA LEU A 264 -7.99 -15.84 23.98
C LEU A 264 -9.03 -16.25 25.03
N SER A 265 -9.94 -15.35 25.41
CA SER A 265 -11.07 -15.71 26.26
C SER A 265 -11.99 -16.65 25.47
N GLY A 266 -12.06 -17.92 25.88
CA GLY A 266 -12.89 -18.95 25.21
C GLY A 266 -14.36 -18.55 25.06
N ALA A 267 -14.83 -17.55 25.80
CA ALA A 267 -16.13 -16.92 25.68
C ALA A 267 -16.46 -16.44 24.25
N ALA A 268 -15.48 -15.90 23.52
CA ALA A 268 -15.69 -15.44 22.13
C ALA A 268 -16.07 -16.57 21.16
N TYR A 269 -15.75 -17.82 21.52
CA TYR A 269 -15.96 -19.02 20.71
C TYR A 269 -16.99 -19.98 21.33
N ALA A 270 -17.54 -19.68 22.51
CA ALA A 270 -18.45 -20.58 23.24
C ALA A 270 -19.73 -20.90 22.45
N ALA A 271 -20.24 -19.94 21.66
CA ALA A 271 -21.41 -20.13 20.80
C ALA A 271 -21.06 -20.57 19.37
N ARG A 272 -19.78 -20.85 19.07
CA ARG A 272 -19.31 -21.21 17.73
C ARG A 272 -19.10 -22.73 17.63
N PRO A 273 -19.30 -23.33 16.45
CA PRO A 273 -19.10 -24.77 16.26
C PRO A 273 -17.61 -25.17 16.16
N PHE A 274 -16.69 -24.24 16.44
CA PHE A 274 -15.24 -24.45 16.33
C PHE A 274 -14.48 -23.66 17.40
N THR A 275 -13.28 -24.12 17.73
CA THR A 275 -12.37 -23.43 18.65
C THR A 275 -11.50 -22.38 17.93
N LEU A 276 -10.84 -21.49 18.70
CA LEU A 276 -9.85 -20.55 18.15
C LEU A 276 -8.76 -21.28 17.34
N ALA A 277 -8.26 -22.41 17.84
CA ALA A 277 -7.23 -23.19 17.16
C ALA A 277 -7.72 -23.74 15.81
N GLN A 278 -8.94 -24.27 15.76
CA GLN A 278 -9.56 -24.76 14.52
C GLN A 278 -9.83 -23.63 13.53
N ARG A 279 -10.21 -22.45 14.01
CA ARG A 279 -10.34 -21.24 13.17
C ARG A 279 -9.00 -20.89 12.55
N LEU A 280 -7.96 -20.66 13.35
CA LEU A 280 -6.62 -20.31 12.88
C LEU A 280 -6.07 -21.37 11.92
N LEU A 281 -6.29 -22.65 12.21
CA LEU A 281 -5.86 -23.73 11.33
C LEU A 281 -6.58 -23.68 9.97
N THR A 282 -7.87 -23.35 9.96
CA THR A 282 -8.68 -23.21 8.75
C THR A 282 -8.31 -21.97 7.94
N GLU A 283 -7.86 -20.87 8.56
CA GLU A 283 -7.46 -19.64 7.87
C GLU A 283 -6.42 -19.89 6.76
N GLY A 284 -5.52 -20.86 6.91
CA GLY A 284 -4.56 -21.20 5.85
C GLY A 284 -5.24 -21.60 4.54
N ARG A 285 -6.34 -22.36 4.61
CA ARG A 285 -7.14 -22.73 3.42
C ARG A 285 -7.91 -21.53 2.87
N VAL A 286 -8.49 -20.73 3.77
CA VAL A 286 -9.20 -19.48 3.40
C VAL A 286 -8.28 -18.53 2.65
N MET A 287 -7.03 -18.38 3.08
CA MET A 287 -6.04 -17.55 2.39
C MET A 287 -5.73 -18.08 0.98
N VAL A 288 -5.66 -19.40 0.78
CA VAL A 288 -5.50 -20.00 -0.56
C VAL A 288 -6.73 -19.76 -1.43
N ASP A 289 -7.94 -19.80 -0.86
CA ASP A 289 -9.16 -19.45 -1.57
C ASP A 289 -9.14 -17.96 -2.00
N TYR A 290 -8.64 -17.05 -1.16
CA TYR A 290 -8.43 -15.65 -1.54
C TYR A 290 -7.39 -15.47 -2.67
N LEU A 291 -6.30 -16.24 -2.66
CA LEU A 291 -5.33 -16.23 -3.78
C LEU A 291 -6.01 -16.68 -5.08
N HIS A 292 -6.83 -17.73 -5.01
CA HIS A 292 -7.62 -18.20 -6.14
C HIS A 292 -8.62 -17.13 -6.62
N TRP A 293 -9.41 -16.52 -5.74
CA TRP A 293 -10.42 -15.51 -6.10
C TRP A 293 -9.83 -14.20 -6.61
N THR A 294 -8.57 -13.91 -6.27
CA THR A 294 -7.85 -12.75 -6.82
C THR A 294 -7.61 -12.89 -8.32
N VAL A 295 -7.35 -14.12 -8.80
CA VAL A 295 -6.93 -14.39 -10.18
C VAL A 295 -8.04 -15.00 -11.03
N LEU A 296 -8.83 -15.91 -10.46
CA LEU A 296 -9.80 -16.72 -11.18
C LEU A 296 -11.24 -16.33 -10.82
N PRO A 297 -12.10 -16.12 -11.84
CA PRO A 297 -13.49 -15.75 -11.61
C PRO A 297 -14.25 -16.95 -11.03
N SER A 298 -14.95 -16.71 -9.91
CA SER A 298 -15.77 -17.72 -9.23
C SER A 298 -17.12 -17.11 -8.84
N PRO A 299 -18.11 -17.10 -9.75
CA PRO A 299 -19.37 -16.37 -9.56
C PRO A 299 -20.13 -16.72 -8.27
N ASN A 300 -20.03 -17.98 -7.83
CA ASN A 300 -20.71 -18.46 -6.61
C ASN A 300 -19.90 -18.23 -5.32
N ALA A 301 -18.60 -17.94 -5.44
CA ALA A 301 -17.69 -17.81 -4.30
C ALA A 301 -17.36 -16.35 -3.95
N LEU A 302 -18.06 -15.38 -4.56
CA LEU A 302 -17.98 -13.97 -4.22
C LEU A 302 -19.32 -13.48 -3.60
N SER A 303 -20.02 -14.39 -2.93
CA SER A 303 -21.22 -14.10 -2.15
C SER A 303 -20.88 -13.35 -0.85
N LEU A 304 -21.89 -12.86 -0.14
CA LEU A 304 -21.69 -12.18 1.15
C LEU A 304 -21.31 -13.15 2.28
N TYR A 305 -21.70 -14.42 2.17
CA TYR A 305 -21.55 -15.43 3.22
C TYR A 305 -20.69 -16.61 2.73
N HIS A 306 -19.70 -16.98 3.54
CA HIS A 306 -18.79 -18.11 3.32
C HIS A 306 -18.91 -19.12 4.47
N ASP A 307 -20.15 -19.53 4.73
CA ASP A 307 -20.48 -20.46 5.82
C ASP A 307 -20.29 -21.93 5.40
N ASP A 308 -19.92 -22.16 4.14
CA ASP A 308 -19.69 -23.46 3.51
C ASP A 308 -18.26 -24.00 3.69
N ILE A 309 -17.38 -23.22 4.32
CA ILE A 309 -16.00 -23.63 4.56
C ILE A 309 -15.96 -24.71 5.64
N ARG A 310 -15.64 -25.94 5.20
CA ARG A 310 -15.40 -27.06 6.12
C ARG A 310 -14.28 -26.72 7.11
N VAL A 311 -14.58 -26.77 8.41
CA VAL A 311 -13.62 -26.53 9.50
C VAL A 311 -12.50 -27.56 9.48
N SER A 312 -11.26 -27.09 9.63
CA SER A 312 -10.08 -27.93 9.80
C SER A 312 -9.97 -28.39 11.25
N THR A 313 -10.08 -29.70 11.48
CA THR A 313 -10.01 -30.31 12.82
C THR A 313 -8.61 -30.86 13.13
N GLY A 314 -7.76 -30.97 12.11
CA GLY A 314 -6.35 -31.33 12.23
C GLY A 314 -5.61 -30.99 10.93
N TRP A 315 -4.27 -31.12 10.94
CA TRP A 315 -3.42 -30.78 9.79
C TRP A 315 -3.74 -31.57 8.53
N LEU A 316 -4.23 -32.81 8.70
CA LEU A 316 -4.61 -33.69 7.61
C LEU A 316 -6.13 -33.93 7.50
N GLN A 317 -6.94 -33.20 8.29
CA GLN A 317 -8.40 -33.26 8.25
C GLN A 317 -9.00 -31.87 8.01
N PRO A 318 -9.13 -31.44 6.74
CA PRO A 318 -8.71 -32.12 5.50
C PRO A 318 -7.20 -31.99 5.21
N TRP A 319 -6.65 -32.83 4.33
CA TRP A 319 -5.23 -32.79 3.93
C TRP A 319 -4.83 -31.46 3.27
N THR A 320 -5.81 -30.76 2.69
CA THR A 320 -5.62 -29.43 2.12
C THR A 320 -5.19 -28.40 3.17
N THR A 321 -5.43 -28.65 4.47
CA THR A 321 -4.97 -27.77 5.54
C THR A 321 -3.45 -27.68 5.60
N ALA A 322 -2.75 -28.83 5.70
CA ALA A 322 -1.29 -28.85 5.67
C ALA A 322 -0.75 -28.34 4.34
N ALA A 323 -1.38 -28.70 3.22
CA ALA A 323 -0.95 -28.25 1.89
C ALA A 323 -1.05 -26.72 1.73
N SER A 324 -2.13 -26.10 2.20
CA SER A 324 -2.31 -24.65 2.15
C SER A 324 -1.28 -23.91 2.99
N TRP A 325 -1.01 -24.38 4.22
CA TRP A 325 0.03 -23.78 5.05
C TRP A 325 1.43 -23.97 4.47
N ALA A 326 1.72 -25.13 3.87
CA ALA A 326 2.98 -25.36 3.17
C ALA A 326 3.14 -24.44 1.95
N LEU A 327 2.07 -24.20 1.18
CA LEU A 327 2.06 -23.25 0.07
C LEU A 327 2.34 -21.82 0.54
N ILE A 328 1.63 -21.34 1.58
CA ILE A 328 1.83 -20.00 2.14
C ILE A 328 3.26 -19.83 2.67
N ALA A 329 3.75 -20.80 3.45
CA ALA A 329 5.11 -20.78 3.96
C ALA A 329 6.16 -20.80 2.82
N GLY A 330 5.91 -21.58 1.77
CA GLY A 330 6.74 -21.62 0.56
C GLY A 330 6.78 -20.29 -0.18
N LEU A 331 5.63 -19.64 -0.38
CA LEU A 331 5.53 -18.32 -1.00
C LEU A 331 6.28 -17.27 -0.19
N LEU A 332 6.05 -17.21 1.13
CA LEU A 332 6.75 -16.28 2.02
C LEU A 332 8.26 -16.54 2.06
N GLY A 333 8.67 -17.81 2.14
CA GLY A 333 10.08 -18.20 2.08
C GLY A 333 10.74 -17.79 0.76
N ALA A 334 10.06 -17.99 -0.37
CA ALA A 334 10.52 -17.55 -1.68
C ALA A 334 10.60 -16.03 -1.77
N ALA A 335 9.59 -15.29 -1.30
CA ALA A 335 9.59 -13.83 -1.30
C ALA A 335 10.77 -13.28 -0.49
N LEU A 336 11.01 -13.83 0.70
CA LEU A 336 12.15 -13.47 1.55
C LEU A 336 13.49 -13.82 0.91
N GLY A 337 13.63 -15.02 0.33
CA GLY A 337 14.87 -15.46 -0.32
C GLY A 337 15.19 -14.69 -1.59
N LEU A 338 14.16 -14.32 -2.35
CA LEU A 338 14.30 -13.62 -3.64
C LEU A 338 14.23 -12.11 -3.53
N ARG A 339 13.88 -11.51 -2.38
CA ARG A 339 13.66 -10.06 -2.21
C ARG A 339 14.73 -9.14 -2.80
N ARG A 340 16.01 -9.57 -2.80
CA ARG A 340 17.12 -8.78 -3.35
C ARG A 340 17.28 -8.94 -4.86
N ARG A 341 16.99 -10.13 -5.40
CA ARG A 341 17.18 -10.53 -6.80
C ARG A 341 15.94 -10.28 -7.66
N ALA A 342 14.75 -10.55 -7.13
CA ALA A 342 13.46 -10.39 -7.77
C ALA A 342 12.48 -9.63 -6.85
N PRO A 343 12.68 -8.32 -6.63
CA PRO A 343 11.83 -7.53 -5.74
C PRO A 343 10.37 -7.46 -6.20
N LEU A 344 10.09 -7.58 -7.52
CA LEU A 344 8.73 -7.64 -8.04
C LEU A 344 7.98 -8.90 -7.60
N PHE A 345 8.66 -10.05 -7.59
CA PHE A 345 8.08 -11.28 -7.07
C PHE A 345 7.76 -11.14 -5.59
N ALA A 346 8.70 -10.60 -4.80
CA ALA A 346 8.50 -10.39 -3.37
C ALA A 346 7.43 -9.34 -3.02
N LEU A 347 7.12 -8.42 -3.93
CA LEU A 347 6.02 -7.47 -3.78
C LEU A 347 4.65 -8.08 -4.11
N GLY A 348 4.62 -9.08 -5.00
CA GLY A 348 3.38 -9.75 -5.40
C GLY A 348 2.91 -10.81 -4.42
N VAL A 349 3.83 -11.36 -3.61
CA VAL A 349 3.55 -12.31 -2.51
C VAL A 349 3.17 -11.54 -1.25
#